data_AF-A0A649Y9P8-F1
#
_entry.id   AF-A0A649Y9P8-F1
#
_cell.length_a   1.000
_cell.length_b   1.000
_cell.length_c   1.000
_cell.angle_alpha   90.00
_cell.angle_beta   90.00
_cell.angle_gamma   90.00
#
_symmetry.space_group_name_H-M   'P 1'
#
loop_
_entity.id
_entity.type
_entity.pdbx_description
1 polymer ?
#
loop_
_entity_poly.entity_id
_entity_poly.type
_entity_poly.pdbx_seq_one_letter_code
_entity_poly.pdbx_strand_id
1 'polypeptide(L)'
;EVKHKTYRLPAGQCPVFGKGITIVNSTKSFLDPVATGENKIKSGGFASPEATEKISPLSIDVLRSQYKDVQELRGLNDISLCAKHASSFRLSSDANSEYRHSAVYDTNNNMCYILYISAQENMGPRYCDKNASNEDTMFCFKPEKSEKFQSLAYLSKNLRNDWEEYCPHKNLGNSKFGLWVDGNCEEIPTTVSFEAESLLECNQIVFEASPSDQPKIYEEELSDYEKLIKGAKDNNAEMIGNVFFPKGAFKTDKYKSKGVGFNWGNYNKETKECQI
;
A
#
# COMPACT_ATOMS: atom_id res chain seq x y z
N GLU A 1 8.70 -17.04 1.71
CA GLU A 1 9.97 -17.18 2.43
C GLU A 1 11.06 -16.55 1.59
N VAL A 2 12.02 -15.86 2.19
CA VAL A 2 13.23 -15.37 1.50
C VAL A 2 14.40 -15.77 2.37
N LYS A 3 15.33 -16.57 1.87
CA LYS A 3 16.52 -17.05 2.61
C LYS A 3 16.19 -17.55 4.02
N HIS A 4 15.22 -18.46 4.14
CA HIS A 4 14.79 -19.07 5.40
C HIS A 4 14.09 -18.14 6.41
N LYS A 5 13.72 -16.92 5.99
CA LYS A 5 12.93 -15.98 6.79
C LYS A 5 11.54 -15.79 6.20
N THR A 6 10.55 -15.63 7.08
CA THR A 6 9.16 -15.38 6.70
C THR A 6 8.84 -13.90 6.85
N TYR A 7 8.25 -13.34 5.79
CA TYR A 7 7.93 -11.93 5.67
C TYR A 7 6.46 -11.74 5.35
N ARG A 8 5.91 -10.58 5.73
CA ARG A 8 4.51 -10.20 5.43
C ARG A 8 4.49 -9.28 4.21
N LEU A 9 3.48 -9.48 3.38
CA LEU A 9 3.33 -8.80 2.09
C LEU A 9 1.88 -8.38 1.88
N PRO A 10 1.63 -7.28 1.16
CA PRO A 10 0.32 -6.98 0.61
C PRO A 10 -0.21 -8.16 -0.21
N ALA A 11 -1.45 -8.57 0.04
CA ALA A 11 -2.05 -9.76 -0.59
C ALA A 11 -3.48 -9.55 -1.11
N GLY A 12 -4.03 -8.33 -1.01
CA GLY A 12 -5.38 -8.01 -1.46
C GLY A 12 -5.57 -8.21 -2.97
N GLN A 13 -6.73 -8.71 -3.37
CA GLN A 13 -7.04 -9.01 -4.77
C GLN A 13 -7.66 -7.83 -5.52
N CYS A 14 -8.07 -6.78 -4.81
CA CYS A 14 -8.62 -5.55 -5.38
C CYS A 14 -7.63 -4.39 -5.23
N PRO A 15 -7.64 -3.44 -6.19
CA PRO A 15 -6.88 -2.20 -6.06
C PRO A 15 -7.48 -1.35 -4.95
N VAL A 16 -6.64 -0.67 -4.17
CA VAL A 16 -7.11 0.27 -3.14
C VAL A 16 -6.97 1.70 -3.66
N PHE A 17 -8.06 2.21 -4.23
CA PHE A 17 -8.14 3.56 -4.79
C PHE A 17 -8.05 4.64 -3.72
N GLY A 18 -7.33 5.72 -4.03
CA GLY A 18 -7.14 6.86 -3.16
C GLY A 18 -6.12 6.65 -2.04
N LYS A 19 -5.52 5.45 -1.93
CA LYS A 19 -4.59 5.11 -0.85
C LYS A 19 -3.17 5.57 -1.18
N GLY A 20 -2.58 6.32 -0.26
CA GLY A 20 -1.14 6.58 -0.22
C GLY A 20 -0.57 6.32 1.17
N ILE A 21 0.73 6.58 1.31
CA ILE A 21 1.43 6.55 2.60
C ILE A 21 1.88 7.98 2.92
N THR A 22 1.46 8.48 4.09
CA THR A 22 1.93 9.76 4.60
C THR A 22 3.16 9.52 5.46
N ILE A 23 4.31 10.07 5.05
CA ILE A 23 5.52 10.12 5.86
C ILE A 23 5.41 11.32 6.80
N VAL A 24 5.39 11.07 8.10
CA VAL A 24 5.20 12.09 9.12
C VAL A 24 6.42 13.00 9.18
N ASN A 25 6.18 14.32 9.15
CA ASN A 25 7.19 15.36 9.23
C ASN A 25 8.29 15.27 8.15
N SER A 26 7.91 14.82 6.96
CA SER A 26 8.75 14.84 5.76
C SER A 26 8.07 15.61 4.63
N THR A 27 8.87 16.29 3.81
CA THR A 27 8.42 16.89 2.55
C THR A 27 8.47 15.91 1.38
N LYS A 28 9.01 14.70 1.61
CA LYS A 28 9.14 13.65 0.59
C LYS A 28 7.82 12.95 0.37
N SER A 29 7.57 12.59 -0.89
CA SER A 29 6.51 11.68 -1.26
C SER A 29 6.94 10.25 -0.98
N PHE A 30 6.01 9.38 -0.59
CA PHE A 30 6.31 7.95 -0.52
C PHE A 30 6.57 7.36 -1.93
N LEU A 31 6.16 8.04 -3.00
CA LEU A 31 6.51 7.66 -4.37
C LEU A 31 7.95 8.07 -4.76
N ASP A 32 8.64 8.84 -3.92
CA ASP A 32 10.06 9.11 -4.12
C ASP A 32 10.84 7.81 -3.91
N PRO A 33 11.97 7.61 -4.62
CA PRO A 33 12.84 6.47 -4.40
C PRO A 33 13.36 6.40 -2.96
N VAL A 34 13.59 5.19 -2.45
CA VAL A 34 14.29 4.98 -1.17
C VAL A 34 15.66 5.67 -1.19
N ALA A 35 16.12 6.11 -0.02
CA ALA A 35 17.47 6.67 0.12
C ALA A 35 18.54 5.61 -0.13
N THR A 36 19.60 5.98 -0.86
CA THR A 36 20.72 5.11 -1.24
C THR A 36 22.07 5.83 -1.05
N GLY A 37 23.15 5.08 -0.88
CA GLY A 37 24.49 5.60 -0.60
C GLY A 37 24.60 6.30 0.75
N GLU A 38 25.30 7.43 0.80
CA GLU A 38 25.47 8.23 2.02
C GLU A 38 24.23 9.08 2.38
N ASN A 39 23.14 8.98 1.60
CA ASN A 39 21.91 9.69 1.89
C ASN A 39 21.24 9.12 3.14
N LYS A 40 20.74 10.01 4.00
CA LYS A 40 20.01 9.62 5.20
C LYS A 40 18.68 8.99 4.84
N ILE A 41 18.24 8.01 5.63
CA ILE A 41 16.98 7.29 5.43
C ILE A 41 15.84 8.27 5.18
N LYS A 42 15.69 9.31 6.02
CA LYS A 42 14.61 10.30 5.94
C LYS A 42 14.57 11.16 4.67
N SER A 43 15.60 11.11 3.83
CA SER A 43 15.69 11.87 2.58
C SER A 43 15.02 11.20 1.37
N GLY A 44 14.65 9.92 1.49
CA GLY A 44 13.97 9.16 0.45
C GLY A 44 12.49 8.93 0.71
N GLY A 45 11.85 8.20 -0.21
CA GLY A 45 10.51 7.65 -0.08
C GLY A 45 10.54 6.12 -0.03
N PHE A 46 9.56 5.48 -0.67
CA PHE A 46 9.31 4.04 -0.59
C PHE A 46 9.45 3.35 -1.96
N ALA A 47 9.57 4.10 -3.05
CA ALA A 47 9.68 3.55 -4.39
C ALA A 47 11.06 2.92 -4.64
N SER A 48 11.13 2.06 -5.65
CA SER A 48 12.38 1.44 -6.08
C SER A 48 13.45 2.50 -6.37
N PRO A 49 14.71 2.29 -5.92
CA PRO A 49 15.82 3.16 -6.27
C PRO A 49 16.13 3.07 -7.76
N GLU A 50 16.88 4.04 -8.26
CA GLU A 50 17.45 3.98 -9.60
C GLU A 50 18.41 2.79 -9.71
N ALA A 51 18.29 2.03 -10.80
CA ALA A 51 19.16 0.91 -11.13
C ALA A 51 19.70 1.10 -12.56
N THR A 52 20.68 0.29 -12.94
CA THR A 52 21.26 0.30 -14.29
C THR A 52 20.19 0.15 -15.37
N GLU A 53 19.19 -0.69 -15.12
CA GLU A 53 17.97 -0.79 -15.92
C GLU A 53 16.85 -0.04 -15.20
N LYS A 54 16.21 0.90 -15.90
CA LYS A 54 15.08 1.66 -15.35
C LYS A 54 13.83 0.79 -15.33
N ILE A 55 13.51 0.25 -14.16
CA ILE A 55 12.30 -0.55 -13.93
C ILE A 55 11.18 0.25 -13.27
N SER A 56 11.48 1.38 -12.64
CA SER A 56 10.49 2.22 -11.95
C SER A 56 11.03 3.65 -11.76
N PRO A 57 10.17 4.67 -11.80
CA PRO A 57 8.81 4.61 -12.33
C PRO A 57 8.81 4.52 -13.86
N LEU A 58 7.80 3.85 -14.41
CA LEU A 58 7.60 3.71 -15.86
C LEU A 58 6.21 4.17 -16.26
N SER A 59 6.09 4.86 -17.39
CA SER A 59 4.77 5.19 -17.94
C SER A 59 4.10 3.93 -18.47
N ILE A 60 2.77 3.95 -18.52
CA ILE A 60 2.01 2.82 -19.01
C ILE A 60 2.31 2.50 -20.48
N ASP A 61 2.57 3.52 -21.30
CA ASP A 61 2.94 3.34 -22.71
C ASP A 61 4.26 2.59 -22.88
N VAL A 62 5.23 2.86 -22.01
CA VAL A 62 6.49 2.11 -21.97
C VAL A 62 6.24 0.65 -21.63
N LEU A 63 5.41 0.38 -20.61
CA LEU A 63 5.04 -0.99 -20.23
C LEU A 63 4.30 -1.71 -21.36
N ARG A 64 3.37 -1.03 -22.04
CA ARG A 64 2.63 -1.58 -23.19
C ARG A 64 3.56 -1.91 -24.35
N SER A 65 4.55 -1.07 -24.62
CA SER A 65 5.57 -1.33 -25.64
C SER A 65 6.47 -2.51 -25.26
N GLN A 66 6.92 -2.57 -24.00
CA GLN A 66 7.77 -3.65 -23.48
C GLN A 66 7.08 -5.01 -23.53
N TYR A 67 5.78 -5.06 -23.22
CA TYR A 67 5.02 -6.31 -23.13
C TYR A 67 4.10 -6.58 -24.33
N LYS A 68 4.28 -5.88 -25.45
CA LYS A 68 3.42 -5.99 -26.64
C LYS A 68 3.32 -7.41 -27.21
N ASP A 69 4.37 -8.22 -27.03
CA ASP A 69 4.48 -9.58 -27.56
C ASP A 69 4.24 -10.65 -26.48
N VAL A 70 3.98 -10.25 -25.23
CA VAL A 70 3.69 -11.19 -24.12
C VAL A 70 2.19 -11.41 -24.03
N GLN A 71 1.71 -12.55 -24.55
CA GLN A 71 0.27 -12.84 -24.68
C GLN A 71 -0.53 -12.66 -23.38
N GLU A 72 0.03 -13.04 -22.23
CA GLU A 72 -0.64 -12.95 -20.93
C GLU A 72 -0.77 -11.52 -20.38
N LEU A 73 0.10 -10.61 -20.83
CA LEU A 73 0.15 -9.21 -20.38
C LEU A 73 -0.44 -8.26 -21.42
N ARG A 74 -0.40 -8.65 -22.69
CA ARG A 74 -1.02 -7.94 -23.79
C ARG A 74 -2.53 -7.88 -23.57
N GLY A 75 -3.07 -6.67 -23.48
CA GLY A 75 -4.50 -6.43 -23.32
C GLY A 75 -4.97 -6.31 -21.87
N LEU A 76 -4.07 -6.40 -20.88
CA LEU A 76 -4.42 -6.02 -19.51
C LEU A 76 -4.76 -4.51 -19.43
N ASN A 77 -5.71 -4.18 -18.55
CA ASN A 77 -5.94 -2.79 -18.13
C ASN A 77 -4.70 -2.24 -17.40
N ASP A 78 -4.58 -0.92 -17.34
CA ASP A 78 -3.35 -0.24 -16.88
C ASP A 78 -2.94 -0.64 -15.46
N ILE A 79 -3.91 -0.72 -14.56
CA ILE A 79 -3.70 -1.10 -13.15
C ILE A 79 -3.22 -2.55 -13.06
N SER A 80 -3.83 -3.48 -13.78
CA SER A 80 -3.40 -4.88 -13.83
C SER A 80 -2.01 -5.02 -14.44
N LEU A 81 -1.72 -4.28 -15.51
CA LEU A 81 -0.41 -4.27 -16.14
C LEU A 81 0.69 -3.76 -15.19
N CYS A 82 0.41 -2.69 -14.45
CA CYS A 82 1.34 -2.17 -13.43
C CYS A 82 1.61 -3.20 -12.31
N ALA A 83 0.56 -3.85 -11.78
CA ALA A 83 0.72 -4.89 -10.76
C ALA A 83 1.50 -6.10 -11.28
N LYS A 84 1.25 -6.55 -12.52
CA LYS A 84 1.98 -7.65 -13.16
C LYS A 84 3.43 -7.29 -13.45
N HIS A 85 3.69 -6.05 -13.89
CA HIS A 85 5.04 -5.55 -14.06
C HIS A 85 5.81 -5.62 -12.73
N ALA A 86 5.29 -5.03 -11.65
CA ALA A 86 5.94 -5.05 -10.35
C ALA A 86 6.14 -6.48 -9.80
N SER A 87 5.16 -7.36 -10.01
CA SER A 87 5.22 -8.76 -9.56
C SER A 87 5.96 -9.72 -10.50
N SER A 88 6.51 -9.21 -11.60
CA SER A 88 7.41 -9.98 -12.47
C SER A 88 8.83 -10.06 -11.89
N PHE A 89 9.23 -9.05 -11.10
CA PHE A 89 10.56 -8.98 -10.50
C PHE A 89 10.68 -9.94 -9.32
N ARG A 90 11.70 -10.80 -9.39
CA ARG A 90 12.11 -11.70 -8.31
C ARG A 90 13.34 -11.15 -7.61
N LEU A 91 13.51 -11.53 -6.35
CA LEU A 91 14.75 -11.26 -5.64
C LEU A 91 15.86 -12.13 -6.25
N SER A 92 16.93 -11.49 -6.71
CA SER A 92 18.10 -12.16 -7.30
C SER A 92 18.74 -13.19 -6.36
N SER A 93 18.59 -12.96 -5.07
CA SER A 93 19.18 -13.73 -4.00
C SER A 93 18.40 -15.00 -3.62
N ASP A 94 17.14 -15.10 -4.07
CA ASP A 94 16.24 -16.22 -3.81
C ASP A 94 15.19 -16.32 -4.91
N ALA A 95 15.59 -16.92 -6.03
CA ALA A 95 14.74 -17.07 -7.22
C ALA A 95 13.49 -17.94 -7.01
N ASN A 96 13.49 -18.76 -5.95
CA ASN A 96 12.38 -19.64 -5.58
C ASN A 96 11.40 -18.97 -4.61
N SER A 97 11.69 -17.75 -4.17
CA SER A 97 10.78 -17.02 -3.31
C SER A 97 9.48 -16.65 -4.02
N GLU A 98 8.36 -16.78 -3.31
CA GLU A 98 7.06 -16.22 -3.68
C GLU A 98 6.94 -14.71 -3.38
N TYR A 99 8.00 -14.09 -2.84
CA TYR A 99 8.03 -12.66 -2.60
C TYR A 99 7.96 -11.89 -3.91
N ARG A 100 7.08 -10.88 -3.96
CA ARG A 100 6.98 -9.92 -5.06
C ARG A 100 6.69 -8.53 -4.51
N HIS A 101 7.18 -7.52 -5.22
CA HIS A 101 6.95 -6.12 -4.89
C HIS A 101 5.47 -5.75 -5.07
N SER A 102 4.98 -4.85 -4.20
CA SER A 102 3.75 -4.11 -4.44
C SER A 102 4.01 -2.94 -5.38
N ALA A 103 2.94 -2.29 -5.84
CA ALA A 103 3.04 -1.15 -6.72
C ALA A 103 2.03 -0.07 -6.36
N VAL A 104 2.23 1.12 -6.91
CA VAL A 104 1.21 2.16 -7.01
C VAL A 104 1.09 2.59 -8.46
N TYR A 105 -0.14 2.65 -8.94
CA TYR A 105 -0.44 3.27 -10.23
C TYR A 105 -1.02 4.66 -10.00
N ASP A 106 -0.42 5.67 -10.62
CA ASP A 106 -0.96 7.02 -10.67
C ASP A 106 -1.76 7.19 -11.96
N THR A 107 -3.08 7.19 -11.82
CA THR A 107 -4.04 7.30 -12.93
C THR A 107 -4.03 8.68 -13.59
N ASN A 108 -3.55 9.72 -12.90
CA ASN A 108 -3.50 11.06 -13.48
C ASN A 108 -2.28 11.24 -14.40
N ASN A 109 -1.14 10.68 -13.99
CA ASN A 109 0.11 10.77 -14.76
C ASN A 109 0.37 9.53 -15.63
N ASN A 110 -0.47 8.50 -15.54
CA ASN A 110 -0.29 7.19 -16.18
C ASN A 110 1.07 6.54 -15.88
N MET A 111 1.49 6.63 -14.60
CA MET A 111 2.80 6.17 -14.14
C MET A 111 2.64 4.99 -13.18
N CYS A 112 3.46 3.95 -13.38
CA CYS A 112 3.58 2.80 -12.49
C CYS A 112 4.83 2.94 -11.64
N TYR A 113 4.66 2.84 -10.31
CA TYR A 113 5.72 2.90 -9.32
C TYR A 113 5.83 1.54 -8.63
N ILE A 114 7.00 0.92 -8.68
CA ILE A 114 7.29 -0.28 -7.89
C ILE A 114 7.64 0.16 -6.48
N LEU A 115 6.91 -0.36 -5.50
CA LEU A 115 7.23 -0.12 -4.11
C LEU A 115 8.28 -1.10 -3.63
N TYR A 116 9.28 -0.51 -3.04
CA TYR A 116 10.38 -1.22 -2.48
C TYR A 116 10.15 -1.56 -1.01
N ILE A 117 9.61 -0.59 -0.27
CA ILE A 117 9.17 -0.78 1.10
C ILE A 117 7.72 -1.27 1.07
N SER A 118 7.47 -2.48 1.56
CA SER A 118 6.12 -3.06 1.65
C SER A 118 5.38 -2.73 2.95
N ALA A 119 6.08 -2.18 3.95
CA ALA A 119 5.44 -1.66 5.16
C ALA A 119 4.47 -0.53 4.82
N GLN A 120 3.38 -0.45 5.57
CA GLN A 120 2.33 0.56 5.34
C GLN A 120 2.09 1.44 6.56
N GLU A 121 2.42 0.97 7.76
CA GLU A 121 2.34 1.77 8.97
C GLU A 121 3.52 1.50 9.91
N ASN A 122 4.05 2.59 10.46
CA ASN A 122 4.99 2.63 11.57
C ASN A 122 4.73 3.90 12.39
N MET A 123 3.93 3.77 13.45
CA MET A 123 3.51 4.92 14.28
C MET A 123 3.84 4.76 15.76
N GLY A 124 4.46 3.64 16.15
CA GLY A 124 4.83 3.41 17.54
C GLY A 124 5.99 4.32 17.96
N PRO A 125 5.88 5.05 19.08
CA PRO A 125 6.90 6.01 19.53
C PRO A 125 8.25 5.36 19.88
N ARG A 126 8.29 4.03 19.96
CA ARG A 126 9.52 3.25 20.16
C ARG A 126 10.27 2.94 18.85
N TYR A 127 9.62 3.06 17.69
CA TYR A 127 10.15 2.61 16.39
C TYR A 127 10.41 3.74 15.41
N CYS A 128 9.80 4.88 15.63
CA CYS A 128 9.96 6.03 14.78
C CYS A 128 10.00 7.30 15.63
N ASP A 129 10.88 8.22 15.25
CA ASP A 129 10.96 9.52 15.89
C ASP A 129 10.15 10.52 15.07
N LYS A 130 9.11 11.08 15.69
CA LYS A 130 8.32 12.16 15.10
C LYS A 130 9.16 13.43 14.96
N ASN A 131 10.28 13.57 15.66
CA ASN A 131 11.18 14.69 15.48
C ASN A 131 11.85 14.64 14.09
N ALA A 132 11.58 15.63 13.25
CA ALA A 132 12.18 15.76 11.92
C ALA A 132 13.71 15.93 11.99
N SER A 133 14.22 16.55 13.06
CA SER A 133 15.65 16.85 13.20
C SER A 133 16.52 15.62 13.46
N ASN A 134 15.92 14.50 13.86
CA ASN A 134 16.62 13.24 14.04
C ASN A 134 16.60 12.45 12.72
N GLU A 135 17.42 12.90 11.78
CA GLU A 135 17.41 12.45 10.38
C GLU A 135 17.84 11.00 10.20
N ASP A 136 18.54 10.43 11.19
CA ASP A 136 19.05 9.08 11.10
C ASP A 136 17.94 8.06 11.42
N THR A 137 16.92 8.38 12.22
CA THR A 137 15.88 7.41 12.66
C THR A 137 14.92 6.94 11.58
N MET A 138 14.26 5.79 11.82
CA MET A 138 13.19 5.29 10.96
C MET A 138 12.04 6.29 10.81
N PHE A 139 11.46 6.33 9.62
CA PHE A 139 10.26 7.11 9.34
C PHE A 139 9.10 6.71 10.24
N CYS A 140 8.39 7.71 10.76
CA CYS A 140 7.00 7.53 11.14
C CYS A 140 6.14 7.65 9.88
N PHE A 141 5.25 6.70 9.64
CA PHE A 141 4.36 6.75 8.48
C PHE A 141 3.06 5.99 8.72
N LYS A 142 2.01 6.41 8.04
CA LYS A 142 0.69 5.78 8.12
C LYS A 142 0.01 5.74 6.75
N PRO A 143 -0.85 4.75 6.48
CA PRO A 143 -1.67 4.76 5.28
C PRO A 143 -2.80 5.78 5.44
N GLU A 144 -3.18 6.43 4.34
CA GLU A 144 -4.21 7.47 4.35
C GLU A 144 -4.85 7.61 2.97
N LYS A 145 -6.09 8.07 2.94
CA LYS A 145 -6.73 8.67 1.77
C LYS A 145 -6.91 10.17 2.01
N SER A 146 -6.46 10.94 1.03
CA SER A 146 -6.52 12.40 1.06
C SER A 146 -6.53 12.93 -0.37
N GLU A 147 -6.75 14.23 -0.54
CA GLU A 147 -6.81 14.87 -1.86
C GLU A 147 -5.57 14.58 -2.72
N LYS A 148 -4.38 14.63 -2.11
CA LYS A 148 -3.10 14.33 -2.77
C LYS A 148 -2.97 12.91 -3.32
N PHE A 149 -3.81 11.97 -2.88
CA PHE A 149 -3.72 10.56 -3.26
C PHE A 149 -4.90 10.09 -4.11
N GLN A 150 -5.84 10.97 -4.45
CA GLN A 150 -7.08 10.59 -5.16
C GLN A 150 -6.84 9.87 -6.48
N SER A 151 -5.76 10.19 -7.20
CA SER A 151 -5.40 9.54 -8.47
C SER A 151 -4.67 8.21 -8.29
N LEU A 152 -4.28 7.83 -7.07
CA LEU A 152 -3.44 6.68 -6.81
C LEU A 152 -4.27 5.41 -6.60
N ALA A 153 -3.76 4.29 -7.09
CA ALA A 153 -4.25 2.96 -6.77
C ALA A 153 -3.10 2.13 -6.17
N TYR A 154 -3.24 1.71 -4.90
CA TYR A 154 -2.27 0.83 -4.26
C TYR A 154 -2.53 -0.63 -4.66
N LEU A 155 -1.51 -1.32 -5.15
CA LEU A 155 -1.63 -2.62 -5.81
C LEU A 155 -0.80 -3.68 -5.10
N SER A 156 -1.42 -4.82 -4.83
CA SER A 156 -0.73 -6.01 -4.34
C SER A 156 -0.30 -6.91 -5.49
N LYS A 157 0.62 -7.84 -5.23
CA LYS A 157 1.02 -8.86 -6.21
C LYS A 157 -0.14 -9.78 -6.65
N ASN A 158 -1.19 -9.87 -5.84
CA ASN A 158 -2.34 -10.77 -6.05
C ASN A 158 -3.52 -10.06 -6.72
N LEU A 159 -3.35 -8.83 -7.21
CA LEU A 159 -4.40 -8.11 -7.94
C LEU A 159 -4.97 -8.99 -9.06
N ARG A 160 -6.30 -9.11 -9.08
CA ARG A 160 -7.01 -9.83 -10.15
C ARG A 160 -7.05 -8.98 -11.42
N ASN A 161 -6.92 -9.62 -12.58
CA ASN A 161 -6.87 -8.90 -13.86
C ASN A 161 -8.23 -8.27 -14.23
N ASP A 162 -9.31 -8.93 -13.81
CA ASP A 162 -10.73 -8.59 -14.00
C ASP A 162 -11.29 -7.77 -12.83
N TRP A 163 -10.46 -6.97 -12.15
CA TRP A 163 -10.89 -6.21 -10.98
C TRP A 163 -12.01 -5.21 -11.29
N GLU A 164 -12.11 -4.73 -12.54
CA GLU A 164 -13.15 -3.78 -12.97
C GLU A 164 -14.56 -4.36 -12.82
N GLU A 165 -14.72 -5.68 -12.92
CA GLU A 165 -16.01 -6.36 -12.80
C GLU A 165 -16.32 -6.76 -11.35
N TYR A 166 -15.29 -7.05 -10.54
CA TYR A 166 -15.48 -7.70 -9.23
C TYR A 166 -15.00 -6.89 -8.03
N CYS A 167 -14.38 -5.72 -8.23
CA CYS A 167 -13.87 -4.88 -7.15
C CYS A 167 -14.53 -3.50 -7.16
N PRO A 168 -14.74 -2.90 -5.97
CA PRO A 168 -15.30 -1.56 -5.88
C PRO A 168 -14.31 -0.51 -6.41
N HIS A 169 -14.82 0.48 -7.14
CA HIS A 169 -14.05 1.63 -7.63
C HIS A 169 -14.81 2.95 -7.42
N LYS A 170 -15.90 3.17 -8.17
CA LYS A 170 -16.72 4.38 -8.04
C LYS A 170 -17.71 4.23 -6.89
N ASN A 171 -17.99 5.34 -6.21
CA ASN A 171 -19.08 5.44 -5.25
C ASN A 171 -20.43 5.34 -5.97
N LEU A 172 -21.43 4.75 -5.31
CA LEU A 172 -22.79 4.64 -5.85
C LEU A 172 -23.59 5.89 -5.48
N GLY A 173 -23.85 6.75 -6.46
CA GLY A 173 -24.67 7.96 -6.27
C GLY A 173 -26.14 7.62 -6.05
N ASN A 174 -26.85 8.44 -5.25
CA ASN A 174 -28.28 8.28 -4.95
C ASN A 174 -28.68 6.87 -4.49
N SER A 175 -27.77 6.21 -3.78
CA SER A 175 -27.90 4.83 -3.31
C SER A 175 -27.41 4.74 -1.88
N LYS A 176 -27.88 3.74 -1.15
CA LYS A 176 -27.35 3.34 0.15
C LYS A 176 -27.28 1.83 0.21
N PHE A 177 -26.30 1.31 0.95
CA PHE A 177 -26.26 -0.10 1.29
C PHE A 177 -27.37 -0.41 2.29
N GLY A 178 -27.96 -1.59 2.12
CA GLY A 178 -29.00 -2.15 2.97
C GLY A 178 -28.87 -3.66 3.05
N LEU A 179 -29.78 -4.29 3.79
CA LEU A 179 -29.86 -5.73 3.95
C LEU A 179 -31.09 -6.25 3.20
N TRP A 180 -30.90 -7.26 2.35
CA TRP A 180 -32.04 -7.91 1.69
C TRP A 180 -32.77 -8.83 2.67
N VAL A 181 -34.01 -8.49 3.01
CA VAL A 181 -34.87 -9.23 3.94
C VAL A 181 -36.26 -9.34 3.34
N ASP A 182 -36.77 -10.58 3.23
CA ASP A 182 -38.15 -10.87 2.81
C ASP A 182 -38.61 -10.19 1.50
N GLY A 183 -37.70 -10.04 0.54
CA GLY A 183 -38.01 -9.45 -0.76
C GLY A 183 -37.87 -7.93 -0.83
N ASN A 184 -37.39 -7.29 0.24
CA ASN A 184 -37.13 -5.86 0.31
C ASN A 184 -35.68 -5.56 0.70
N CYS A 185 -35.18 -4.39 0.32
CA CYS A 185 -33.90 -3.86 0.78
C CYS A 185 -34.13 -2.97 2.00
N GLU A 186 -33.88 -3.52 3.18
CA GLU A 186 -34.03 -2.86 4.48
C GLU A 186 -32.75 -2.12 4.90
N GLU A 187 -32.82 -1.30 5.95
CA GLU A 187 -31.63 -0.65 6.53
C GLU A 187 -30.64 -1.67 7.11
N ILE A 188 -29.36 -1.25 7.21
CA ILE A 188 -28.37 -2.02 7.96
C ILE A 188 -28.73 -1.96 9.45
N PRO A 189 -28.92 -3.11 10.15
CA PRO A 189 -29.43 -3.11 11.53
C PRO A 189 -28.52 -2.44 12.56
N THR A 190 -27.22 -2.39 12.32
CA THR A 190 -26.23 -1.84 13.25
C THR A 190 -25.16 -1.11 12.47
N THR A 191 -25.09 0.20 12.68
CA THR A 191 -24.10 1.10 12.09
C THR A 191 -23.48 1.95 13.19
N VAL A 192 -22.29 2.50 12.92
CA VAL A 192 -21.68 3.54 13.73
C VAL A 192 -21.67 4.83 12.92
N SER A 193 -22.27 5.88 13.45
CA SER A 193 -22.33 7.19 12.80
C SER A 193 -21.16 8.08 13.20
N PHE A 194 -20.60 8.77 12.21
CA PHE A 194 -19.59 9.80 12.36
C PHE A 194 -20.03 11.05 11.58
N GLU A 195 -19.58 12.23 12.03
CA GLU A 195 -19.70 13.46 11.25
C GLU A 195 -18.66 13.46 10.12
N ALA A 196 -19.06 13.87 8.93
CA ALA A 196 -18.19 13.99 7.77
C ALA A 196 -18.72 15.11 6.84
N GLU A 197 -17.90 16.13 6.59
CA GLU A 197 -18.28 17.28 5.77
C GLU A 197 -18.37 16.94 4.27
N SER A 198 -17.68 15.87 3.87
CA SER A 198 -17.56 15.45 2.48
C SER A 198 -17.54 13.94 2.32
N LEU A 199 -17.81 13.49 1.08
CA LEU A 199 -17.68 12.08 0.72
C LEU A 199 -16.23 11.60 0.86
N LEU A 200 -15.24 12.48 0.65
CA LEU A 200 -13.82 12.15 0.84
C LEU A 200 -13.53 11.84 2.30
N GLU A 201 -14.04 12.65 3.21
CA GLU A 201 -13.87 12.45 4.65
C GLU A 201 -14.57 11.17 5.12
N CYS A 202 -15.81 10.92 4.68
CA CYS A 202 -16.47 9.64 4.96
C CYS A 202 -15.69 8.45 4.40
N ASN A 203 -15.12 8.56 3.19
CA ASN A 203 -14.28 7.52 2.61
C ASN A 203 -13.00 7.27 3.42
N GLN A 204 -12.42 8.33 4.00
CA GLN A 204 -11.27 8.22 4.90
C GLN A 204 -11.65 7.55 6.22
N ILE A 205 -12.79 7.90 6.82
CA ILE A 205 -13.31 7.25 8.04
C ILE A 205 -13.50 5.75 7.81
N VAL A 206 -14.18 5.36 6.73
CA VAL A 206 -14.34 3.94 6.35
C VAL A 206 -12.98 3.29 6.18
N PHE A 207 -12.03 3.96 5.51
CA PHE A 207 -10.69 3.41 5.29
C PHE A 207 -9.90 3.18 6.59
N GLU A 208 -9.98 4.10 7.55
CA GLU A 208 -9.32 3.98 8.86
C GLU A 208 -9.92 2.85 9.71
N ALA A 209 -11.23 2.63 9.62
CA ALA A 209 -11.94 1.55 10.32
C ALA A 209 -11.90 0.20 9.58
N SER A 210 -11.40 0.19 8.35
CA SER A 210 -11.35 -0.99 7.48
C SER A 210 -10.38 -2.08 8.00
N PRO A 211 -10.40 -3.30 7.42
CA PRO A 211 -9.57 -4.42 7.84
C PRO A 211 -8.08 -4.05 7.83
N SER A 212 -7.46 -4.02 9.01
CA SER A 212 -6.04 -3.75 9.16
C SER A 212 -5.27 -5.03 9.46
N ASP A 213 -4.28 -5.34 8.63
CA ASP A 213 -3.34 -6.41 8.88
C ASP A 213 -2.15 -5.93 9.75
N GLN A 214 -2.15 -4.72 10.31
CA GLN A 214 -1.04 -4.25 11.13
C GLN A 214 -0.87 -5.11 12.41
N PRO A 215 0.37 -5.47 12.81
CA PRO A 215 0.58 -6.13 14.10
C PRO A 215 0.20 -5.21 15.26
N LYS A 216 -0.26 -5.79 16.37
CA LYS A 216 -0.66 -5.03 17.57
C LYS A 216 0.51 -4.83 18.52
N ILE A 217 1.48 -5.74 18.48
CA ILE A 217 2.70 -5.68 19.26
C ILE A 217 3.84 -5.37 18.30
N TYR A 218 4.53 -4.28 18.61
CA TYR A 218 5.80 -3.97 17.98
C TYR A 218 6.91 -4.40 18.95
N GLU A 219 7.98 -5.03 18.45
CA GLU A 219 9.15 -5.41 19.27
C GLU A 219 10.43 -4.80 18.71
N GLU A 220 11.39 -4.62 19.61
CA GLU A 220 12.67 -3.98 19.39
C GLU A 220 13.66 -4.96 18.77
N GLU A 221 14.13 -4.67 17.55
CA GLU A 221 15.47 -5.10 17.13
C GLU A 221 16.18 -3.90 16.50
N LEU A 222 17.07 -3.26 17.28
CA LEU A 222 18.10 -2.31 16.78
C LEU A 222 18.83 -2.84 15.54
N SER A 223 18.91 -4.17 15.39
CA SER A 223 19.53 -4.85 14.24
C SER A 223 18.85 -4.56 12.90
N ASP A 224 17.56 -4.21 12.88
CA ASP A 224 16.84 -3.92 11.63
C ASP A 224 17.10 -2.49 11.16
N TYR A 225 17.27 -1.55 12.09
CA TYR A 225 17.71 -0.19 11.79
C TYR A 225 19.11 -0.14 11.16
N GLU A 226 20.07 -0.87 11.77
CA GLU A 226 21.44 -0.99 11.23
C GLU A 226 21.45 -1.65 9.85
N LYS A 227 20.57 -2.62 9.61
CA LYS A 227 20.40 -3.24 8.29
C LYS A 227 19.84 -2.28 7.26
N LEU A 228 18.98 -1.34 7.65
CA LEU A 228 18.43 -0.38 6.72
C LEU A 228 19.49 0.63 6.30
N ILE A 229 20.22 1.17 7.28
CA ILE A 229 21.34 2.08 7.02
C ILE A 229 22.38 1.38 6.15
N LYS A 230 22.76 0.14 6.51
CA LYS A 230 23.73 -0.62 5.73
C LYS A 230 23.21 -0.96 4.34
N GLY A 231 21.94 -1.34 4.22
CA GLY A 231 21.30 -1.61 2.94
C GLY A 231 21.28 -0.38 2.04
N ALA A 232 20.91 0.78 2.60
CA ALA A 232 20.95 2.06 1.91
C ALA A 232 22.37 2.38 1.43
N LYS A 233 23.37 2.30 2.33
CA LYS A 233 24.78 2.57 2.02
C LYS A 233 25.36 1.65 0.95
N ASP A 234 25.08 0.36 1.06
CA ASP A 234 25.62 -0.66 0.15
C ASP A 234 24.86 -0.71 -1.19
N ASN A 235 23.85 0.16 -1.39
CA ASN A 235 22.82 0.03 -2.43
C ASN A 235 22.25 -1.40 -2.49
N ASN A 236 22.25 -2.08 -1.35
CA ASN A 236 21.88 -3.48 -1.27
C ASN A 236 20.38 -3.58 -1.16
N ALA A 237 19.78 -3.82 -2.33
CA ALA A 237 18.37 -3.64 -2.44
C ALA A 237 17.55 -4.63 -1.60
N GLU A 238 18.11 -5.82 -1.47
CA GLU A 238 17.53 -6.89 -0.69
C GLU A 238 17.51 -6.55 0.81
N MET A 239 18.56 -5.89 1.30
CA MET A 239 18.74 -5.59 2.72
C MET A 239 17.75 -4.53 3.20
N ILE A 240 17.49 -3.49 2.39
CA ILE A 240 16.52 -2.43 2.68
C ILE A 240 15.09 -2.99 2.71
N GLY A 241 14.71 -3.82 1.73
CA GLY A 241 13.36 -4.41 1.68
C GLY A 241 13.09 -5.30 2.90
N ASN A 242 14.10 -6.09 3.29
CA ASN A 242 14.04 -7.01 4.42
C ASN A 242 13.81 -6.37 5.80
N VAL A 243 14.15 -5.09 5.96
CA VAL A 243 13.98 -4.36 7.24
C VAL A 243 12.54 -3.96 7.48
N PHE A 244 11.84 -3.56 6.42
CA PHE A 244 10.45 -3.12 6.52
C PHE A 244 9.45 -4.23 6.28
N PHE A 245 9.90 -5.45 6.06
CA PHE A 245 9.02 -6.57 6.28
C PHE A 245 8.86 -6.71 7.79
N PRO A 246 7.64 -6.64 8.34
CA PRO A 246 7.44 -7.11 9.69
C PRO A 246 7.93 -8.56 9.67
N LYS A 247 9.11 -8.84 10.28
CA LYS A 247 9.49 -10.20 10.65
C LYS A 247 8.26 -10.68 11.38
N GLY A 248 7.54 -11.61 10.77
CA GLY A 248 6.13 -11.83 11.11
C GLY A 248 6.00 -11.77 12.62
N ALA A 249 5.23 -10.80 13.12
CA ALA A 249 5.01 -10.65 14.55
C ALA A 249 4.80 -12.05 15.10
N PHE A 250 5.41 -12.36 16.26
CA PHE A 250 5.58 -13.70 16.84
C PHE A 250 4.44 -14.65 16.51
N LYS A 251 4.62 -15.98 16.58
CA LYS A 251 3.54 -16.96 16.29
C LYS A 251 2.14 -16.59 16.87
N THR A 252 2.09 -15.80 17.94
CA THR A 252 0.93 -15.20 18.61
C THR A 252 0.31 -13.91 17.99
N ASP A 253 0.99 -13.11 17.17
CA ASP A 253 0.47 -11.83 16.60
C ASP A 253 0.53 -11.79 15.05
N LYS A 254 0.44 -12.95 14.40
CA LYS A 254 0.22 -13.07 12.94
C LYS A 254 -1.21 -12.68 12.56
N TYR A 255 -1.63 -11.47 12.92
CA TYR A 255 -2.96 -10.99 12.59
C TYR A 255 -3.13 -10.95 11.07
N LYS A 256 -4.23 -11.54 10.61
CA LYS A 256 -4.71 -11.47 9.23
C LYS A 256 -6.20 -11.22 9.35
N SER A 257 -6.63 -10.02 9.02
CA SER A 257 -8.03 -9.63 9.01
C SER A 257 -8.85 -10.48 8.04
N LYS A 258 -8.21 -11.01 6.98
CA LYS A 258 -8.87 -11.72 5.86
C LYS A 258 -9.99 -10.88 5.23
N GLY A 259 -9.88 -9.55 5.29
CA GLY A 259 -10.90 -8.63 4.77
C GLY A 259 -12.06 -8.36 5.73
N VAL A 260 -12.01 -8.83 6.98
CA VAL A 260 -13.06 -8.58 7.99
C VAL A 260 -12.79 -7.26 8.73
N GLY A 261 -13.76 -6.33 8.70
CA GLY A 261 -13.69 -4.99 9.27
C GLY A 261 -14.83 -4.09 8.77
N PHE A 262 -14.83 -2.81 9.15
CA PHE A 262 -15.79 -1.82 8.65
C PHE A 262 -15.39 -1.38 7.24
N ASN A 263 -15.80 -2.15 6.23
CA ASN A 263 -15.39 -1.93 4.82
C ASN A 263 -16.30 -1.00 4.02
N TRP A 264 -17.50 -0.71 4.54
CA TRP A 264 -18.56 -0.02 3.81
C TRP A 264 -19.00 1.20 4.59
N GLY A 265 -19.57 2.19 3.88
CA GLY A 265 -20.18 3.33 4.53
C GLY A 265 -21.28 3.95 3.67
N ASN A 266 -22.35 4.40 4.33
CA ASN A 266 -23.41 5.20 3.75
C ASN A 266 -23.17 6.67 4.12
N TYR A 267 -22.90 7.50 3.12
CA TYR A 267 -22.70 8.93 3.32
C TYR A 267 -23.98 9.72 3.00
N ASN A 268 -24.51 10.42 3.99
CA ASN A 268 -25.61 11.35 3.80
C ASN A 268 -25.08 12.77 3.60
N LYS A 269 -25.18 13.27 2.35
CA LYS A 269 -24.71 14.61 1.97
C LYS A 269 -25.51 15.75 2.63
N GLU A 270 -26.75 15.50 3.05
CA GLU A 270 -27.65 16.51 3.63
C GLU A 270 -27.39 16.67 5.12
N THR A 271 -27.26 15.55 5.83
CA THR A 271 -26.99 15.54 7.28
C THR A 271 -25.51 15.55 7.63
N LYS A 272 -24.61 15.43 6.64
CA LYS A 272 -23.16 15.32 6.84
C LYS A 272 -22.77 14.13 7.73
N GLU A 273 -23.52 13.04 7.61
CA GLU A 273 -23.32 11.83 8.41
C GLU A 273 -22.70 10.71 7.57
N CYS A 274 -21.67 10.06 8.11
CA CYS A 274 -21.05 8.86 7.58
C CYS A 274 -21.39 7.68 8.50
N GLN A 275 -22.21 6.76 8.00
CA GLN A 275 -22.60 5.55 8.73
C GLN A 275 -21.76 4.38 8.23
N ILE A 276 -20.93 3.78 9.09
CA ILE A 276 -20.07 2.63 8.75
C ILE A 276 -20.53 1.34 9.44
#